data_AF-A0A820DFT2-F1
#
_entry.id   AF-A0A820DFT2-F1
#
_cell.length_a   1.000
_cell.length_b   1.000
_cell.length_c   1.000
_cell.angle_alpha   90.00
_cell.angle_beta   90.00
_cell.angle_gamma   90.00
#
_symmetry.space_group_name_H-M   'P 1'
#
loop_
_entity.id
_entity.type
_entity.pdbx_description
1 polymer ?
#
loop_
_entity_poly.entity_id
_entity_poly.type
_entity_poly.pdbx_seq_one_letter_code
_entity_poly.pdbx_strand_id
1 'polypeptide(L)' 'MVRDSVARVLPIWELSSPHRPLKSYLYGMHAFGLGETNMVLRAEKQARLGLELNENDAYATYALAHAMEDMGQTSE' A
#
# COMPACT_ATOMS: atom_id res chain seq x y z
N MET A 1 -8.20 -0.49 -13.43
CA MET A 1 -7.17 0.30 -12.72
C MET A 1 -6.50 -0.57 -11.65
N VAL A 2 -5.25 -0.25 -11.29
CA VAL A 2 -4.43 -1.02 -10.31
C VAL A 2 -5.17 -1.25 -9.00
N ARG A 3 -5.83 -0.21 -8.45
CA ARG A 3 -6.62 -0.27 -7.20
C ARG A 3 -7.54 -1.49 -7.15
N ASP A 4 -8.47 -1.60 -8.10
CA ASP A 4 -9.53 -2.62 -8.05
C ASP A 4 -9.00 -4.01 -8.39
N SER A 5 -7.98 -4.10 -9.25
CA SER A 5 -7.33 -5.38 -9.57
C SER A 5 -6.62 -5.96 -8.35
N VAL A 6 -5.87 -5.14 -7.62
CA VAL A 6 -5.17 -5.60 -6.41
C VAL A 6 -6.16 -5.88 -5.29
N ALA A 7 -7.18 -5.03 -5.10
CA ALA A 7 -8.23 -5.23 -4.08
C ALA A 7 -8.98 -6.56 -4.22
N ARG A 8 -9.16 -7.09 -5.44
CA ARG A 8 -9.78 -8.39 -5.68
C ARG A 8 -8.89 -9.58 -5.28
N VAL A 9 -7.58 -9.45 -5.42
CA VAL A 9 -6.62 -10.54 -5.16
C VAL A 9 -6.13 -10.55 -3.72
N LEU A 10 -6.06 -9.38 -3.07
CA LEU A 10 -5.54 -9.22 -1.72
C LEU A 10 -6.18 -10.17 -0.69
N PRO A 11 -7.52 -10.36 -0.62
CA PRO A 11 -8.14 -11.28 0.33
C PRO A 11 -7.77 -12.75 0.09
N ILE A 12 -7.59 -13.14 -1.18
CA ILE A 12 -7.16 -14.49 -1.55
C ILE A 12 -5.74 -14.73 -1.02
N TRP A 13 -4.88 -13.71 -1.12
CA TRP A 13 -3.51 -13.76 -0.64
C TRP A 13 -3.41 -13.83 0.90
N GLU A 14 -4.29 -13.10 1.60
CA GLU A 14 -4.42 -13.14 3.07
C GLU A 14 -4.81 -14.53 3.60
N LEU A 15 -5.78 -15.17 2.94
CA LEU A 15 -6.27 -16.48 3.33
C LEU A 15 -5.26 -17.60 3.05
N SER A 16 -4.25 -17.34 2.23
CA SER A 16 -3.36 -18.36 1.70
C SER A 16 -1.97 -18.32 2.35
N SER A 17 -1.81 -19.03 3.47
CA SER A 17 -0.54 -19.25 4.19
C SER A 17 0.24 -17.98 4.61
N PRO A 18 0.64 -17.85 5.89
CA PRO A 18 1.38 -16.67 6.38
C PRO A 18 2.70 -16.38 5.64
N HIS A 19 3.27 -17.37 4.95
CA HIS A 19 4.61 -17.32 4.36
C HIS A 19 4.64 -17.05 2.85
N ARG A 20 3.55 -16.55 2.23
CA ARG A 20 3.65 -16.22 0.80
C ARG A 20 4.61 -15.04 0.58
N PRO A 21 5.61 -15.20 -0.29
CA PRO A 21 6.50 -14.10 -0.63
C PRO A 21 5.71 -12.99 -1.32
N LEU A 22 6.27 -11.78 -1.30
CA LEU A 22 5.78 -10.60 -2.01
C LEU A 22 4.46 -10.00 -1.49
N LYS A 23 3.98 -10.41 -0.32
CA LYS A 23 2.75 -9.88 0.30
C LYS A 23 2.82 -8.36 0.53
N SER A 24 3.99 -7.84 0.92
CA SER A 24 4.22 -6.39 1.08
C SER A 24 3.88 -5.60 -0.18
N TYR A 25 4.26 -6.12 -1.36
CA TYR A 25 4.06 -5.43 -2.64
C TYR A 25 2.57 -5.34 -3.00
N LEU A 26 1.74 -6.30 -2.60
CA LEU A 26 0.28 -6.19 -2.81
C LEU A 26 -0.31 -5.04 -1.98
N TYR A 27 0.16 -4.86 -0.75
CA TYR A 27 -0.23 -3.71 0.07
C TYR A 27 0.27 -2.39 -0.52
N GLY A 28 1.53 -2.33 -0.95
CA GLY A 28 2.10 -1.14 -1.61
C GLY A 28 1.38 -0.77 -2.91
N MET A 29 1.11 -1.75 -3.80
CA MET A 29 0.37 -1.50 -5.04
C MET A 29 -1.09 -1.10 -4.80
N HIS A 30 -1.73 -1.65 -3.76
CA HIS A 30 -3.07 -1.22 -3.38
C HIS A 30 -3.07 0.21 -2.84
N ALA A 31 -2.08 0.54 -2.00
CA ALA A 31 -1.87 1.90 -1.50
C ALA A 31 -1.70 2.91 -2.63
N PHE A 32 -0.82 2.60 -3.59
CA PHE A 32 -0.64 3.40 -4.81
C PHE A 32 -1.97 3.64 -5.53
N GLY A 33 -2.71 2.59 -5.86
CA GLY A 33 -4.00 2.74 -6.55
C GLY A 33 -5.06 3.53 -5.77
N LEU A 34 -5.01 3.50 -4.44
CA LEU A 34 -5.88 4.32 -3.58
C LEU A 34 -5.47 5.79 -3.64
N GLY A 35 -4.17 6.09 -3.60
CA GLY A 35 -3.61 7.45 -3.74
C GLY A 35 -4.01 8.09 -5.08
N GLU A 36 -3.79 7.38 -6.19
CA GLU A 36 -4.17 7.81 -7.55
C GLU A 36 -5.68 8.02 -7.73
N THR A 37 -6.51 7.61 -6.75
CA THR A 37 -7.95 7.82 -6.76
C THR A 37 -8.44 8.68 -5.59
N ASN A 38 -7.55 9.52 -5.04
CA ASN A 38 -7.81 10.49 -3.99
C ASN A 38 -8.33 9.88 -2.67
N MET A 39 -8.03 8.60 -2.43
CA MET A 39 -8.37 7.90 -1.18
C MET A 39 -7.16 7.90 -0.22
N VAL A 40 -6.60 9.08 0.03
CA VAL A 40 -5.31 9.32 0.69
C VAL A 40 -5.17 8.60 2.04
N LEU A 41 -6.15 8.73 2.94
CA LEU A 41 -6.13 8.06 4.25
C LEU A 41 -6.08 6.53 4.15
N ARG A 42 -6.71 5.96 3.12
CA ARG A 42 -6.67 4.52 2.87
C ARG A 42 -5.33 4.11 2.25
N ALA A 43 -4.76 4.96 1.40
CA ALA A 43 -3.45 4.75 0.82
C ALA A 43 -2.38 4.69 1.91
N GLU A 44 -2.34 5.67 2.82
CA GLU A 44 -1.43 5.70 3.97
C GLU A 44 -1.52 4.41 4.79
N LYS A 45 -2.74 4.01 5.17
CA LYS A 45 -2.97 2.79 5.96
C LYS A 45 -2.44 1.54 5.25
N GLN A 46 -2.69 1.39 3.95
CA GLN A 46 -2.19 0.24 3.19
C GLN A 46 -0.68 0.28 3.02
N ALA A 47 -0.09 1.47 2.83
CA ALA A 47 1.35 1.63 2.71
C ALA A 47 2.06 1.23 4.01
N ARG A 48 1.55 1.64 5.18
CA ARG A 48 2.10 1.23 6.48
C ARG A 48 2.08 -0.28 6.66
N LEU A 49 1.00 -0.97 6.28
CA LEU A 49 0.94 -2.44 6.31
C LEU A 49 1.98 -3.08 5.38
N GLY A 50 2.23 -2.49 4.21
CA GLY A 50 3.29 -2.95 3.31
C GLY A 50 4.68 -2.86 3.95
N LEU A 51 4.97 -1.72 4.60
CA LEU A 51 6.25 -1.46 5.27
C LEU A 51 6.44 -2.30 6.54
N GLU A 52 5.36 -2.60 7.28
CA GLU A 52 5.40 -3.53 8.42
C GLU A 52 5.81 -4.94 7.98
N LEU A 53 5.44 -5.35 6.77
CA LEU A 53 5.83 -6.65 6.21
C LEU A 53 7.23 -6.63 5.56
N ASN A 54 7.63 -5.50 4.98
CA ASN A 54 8.92 -5.31 4.35
C ASN A 54 9.26 -3.81 4.33
N GLU A 55 10.18 -3.41 5.21
CA GLU A 55 10.64 -2.01 5.33
C GLU A 55 11.27 -1.46 4.02
N ASN A 56 11.72 -2.34 3.13
CA ASN A 56 12.34 -2.00 1.85
C ASN A 56 11.36 -2.07 0.66
N ASP A 57 10.05 -2.09 0.91
CA ASP A 57 9.03 -2.15 -0.15
C ASP A 57 8.88 -0.80 -0.88
N ALA A 58 9.39 -0.73 -2.12
CA ALA A 58 9.40 0.49 -2.91
C ALA A 58 8.00 1.06 -3.20
N TYR A 59 6.98 0.22 -3.41
CA TYR A 59 5.62 0.69 -3.66
C TYR A 59 5.02 1.31 -2.40
N ALA A 60 5.22 0.66 -1.25
CA ALA A 60 4.73 1.14 0.03
C ALA A 60 5.42 2.45 0.45
N THR A 61 6.74 2.55 0.29
CA THR A 61 7.49 3.79 0.54
C THR A 61 6.97 4.93 -0.33
N TYR A 62 6.82 4.69 -1.64
CA TYR A 62 6.31 5.70 -2.57
C TYR A 62 4.90 6.17 -2.19
N ALA A 63 3.98 5.23 -1.95
CA ALA A 63 2.60 5.56 -1.63
C ALA A 63 2.47 6.28 -0.27
N LEU A 64 3.30 5.93 0.72
CA LEU A 64 3.31 6.62 2.01
C LEU A 64 3.84 8.05 1.88
N ALA A 65 4.92 8.25 1.13
CA ALA A 65 5.49 9.58 0.90
C ALA A 65 4.46 10.52 0.28
N HIS A 66 3.80 10.10 -0.81
CA HIS A 66 2.74 10.90 -1.43
C HIS A 66 1.53 11.11 -0.54
N ALA A 67 1.12 10.09 0.24
CA ALA A 67 0.03 10.27 1.19
C ALA A 67 0.37 11.31 2.26
N MET A 68 1.62 11.35 2.74
CA MET A 68 2.08 12.36 3.69
C MET A 68 2.11 13.75 3.06
N GLU A 69 2.56 13.89 1.81
CA GLU A 69 2.51 15.14 1.04
C GLU A 69 1.06 15.65 0.91
N ASP A 70 0.14 14.80 0.47
CA ASP A 70 -1.28 15.14 0.28
C ASP A 70 -1.97 15.53 1.60
N MET A 71 -1.53 14.97 2.73
CA MET A 71 -2.04 15.31 4.06
C MET A 71 -1.35 16.52 4.70
N GLY A 72 -0.34 17.11 4.05
CA GLY A 72 0.47 18.19 4.62
C GLY A 72 1.32 17.76 5.82
N GLN A 73 1.67 16.47 5.91
CA GLN A 73 2.50 15.87 6.96
C GLN A 73 3.98 15.81 6.55
N THR A 74 4.48 16.88 5.92
CA THR A 74 5.88 16.98 5.52
C THR A 74 6.67 17.65 6.65
N SER A 75 7.65 16.96 7.23
CA SER A 75 8.68 17.63 8.03
C SER A 75 9.69 18.28 7.09
N GLU A 76 10.08 19.52 7.37
CA GLU A 76 11.25 20.18 6.72
C GLU A 76 12.56 19.45 7.01
#